data_AF-A0A7C6WMT0-F1
#
_entry.id   AF-A0A7C6WMT0-F1
#
_cell.length_a   1.000
_cell.length_b   1.000
_cell.length_c   1.000
_cell.angle_alpha   90.00
_cell.angle_beta   90.00
_cell.angle_gamma   90.00
#
_symmetry.space_group_name_H-M   'P 1'
#
loop_
_entity.id
_entity.type
_entity.pdbx_description
1 polymer ?
#
loop_
_entity_poly.entity_id
_entity_poly.type
_entity_poly.pdbx_seq_one_letter_code
_entity_poly.pdbx_strand_id
1 'polypeptide(L)'
;MRDRKKRILLLIAFTVFATFFCLIQNNKTVVAKDIKLTTESLNIKNARPENINGTIYIPLRSIFEALGWTVSWDEQLKTVICTNNNRVIHFKLDSTMVEIDGKYSIMDEPLTIIRNMSYVPKKFITKEFGLKVRWNKKDNIIITSDKDTTSVTVNGGSNIVIIGESMIINIFEPWDIYTISDMLSFADRLLSLNDTQEALDKYNDILDNLSKEEMPDIYAHVMNNCGNAYQKLAEYKDTKSNIQSAISSYLEAMEHFIDIDDTANYSIILNNLGSGYKNLYDITGNNSYLVEASVYYEKALKYYNLSTHPMDYALIQYNMGKVYYNLGLVDLSKECFLASRDVFEMLLDKYSLDKTPYSYATIHFHLGTIHSILEELHFLEEKNIQKINTPEKAINNFNEALKVWTAESYPLNYAKVHKYLGDMYTKCYKIFGNAEYLFRAEKEYEETLQFYSKERSPFLYAVTNYELGSLKILLSLLETSDKYLYEASMAYENSFEVLNPLEYPRHYEQTLWAIEKLETHKYEIETKKEVGKQK
;
A
#
# COMPACT_ATOMS: atom_id res chain seq x y z
N MET A 1 -20.37 -5.84 77.46
CA MET A 1 -19.00 -6.06 76.91
C MET A 1 -18.78 -7.46 76.31
N ARG A 2 -19.38 -8.52 76.89
CA ARG A 2 -19.26 -9.91 76.42
C ARG A 2 -19.90 -10.16 75.04
N ASP A 3 -20.99 -9.46 74.71
CA ASP A 3 -21.67 -9.64 73.41
C ASP A 3 -20.99 -8.96 72.22
N ARG A 4 -20.30 -7.84 72.43
CA ARG A 4 -19.50 -7.21 71.35
C ARG A 4 -18.30 -8.08 70.96
N LYS A 5 -17.62 -8.69 71.94
CA LYS A 5 -16.52 -9.64 71.67
C LYS A 5 -17.02 -10.90 70.95
N LYS A 6 -18.21 -11.42 71.29
CA LYS A 6 -18.84 -12.54 70.56
C LYS A 6 -19.20 -12.18 69.12
N ARG A 7 -19.74 -10.98 68.87
CA ARG A 7 -20.08 -10.53 67.51
C ARG A 7 -18.85 -10.31 66.63
N ILE A 8 -17.76 -9.79 67.20
CA ILE A 8 -16.50 -9.60 66.47
C ILE A 8 -15.83 -10.96 66.19
N LEU A 9 -15.84 -11.89 67.15
CA LEU A 9 -15.33 -13.26 66.90
C LEU A 9 -16.18 -14.01 65.86
N LEU A 10 -17.50 -13.82 65.85
CA LEU A 10 -18.39 -14.39 64.83
C LEU A 10 -18.13 -13.78 63.45
N LEU A 11 -17.87 -12.48 63.35
CA LEU A 11 -17.54 -11.82 62.09
C LEU A 11 -16.18 -12.26 61.54
N ILE A 12 -15.17 -12.41 62.41
CA ILE A 12 -13.84 -12.91 62.00
C ILE A 12 -13.92 -14.40 61.64
N ALA A 13 -14.68 -15.21 62.38
CA ALA A 13 -14.91 -16.60 62.03
C ALA A 13 -15.68 -16.72 60.70
N PHE A 14 -16.66 -15.85 60.43
CA PHE A 14 -17.42 -15.86 59.20
C PHE A 14 -16.59 -15.37 57.99
N THR A 15 -15.71 -14.38 58.16
CA THR A 15 -14.80 -13.95 57.08
C THR A 15 -13.70 -14.96 56.82
N VAL A 16 -13.13 -15.60 57.86
CA VAL A 16 -12.17 -16.72 57.68
C VAL A 16 -12.85 -17.94 57.07
N PHE A 17 -14.11 -18.23 57.43
CA PHE A 17 -14.88 -19.32 56.81
C PHE A 17 -15.27 -18.98 55.36
N ALA A 18 -15.62 -17.74 55.04
CA ALA A 18 -15.95 -17.33 53.68
C ALA A 18 -14.72 -17.32 52.75
N THR A 19 -13.54 -16.93 53.24
CA THR A 19 -12.31 -17.04 52.45
C THR A 19 -11.83 -18.48 52.30
N PHE A 20 -12.05 -19.35 53.29
CA PHE A 20 -11.78 -20.78 53.19
C PHE A 20 -12.81 -21.52 52.32
N PHE A 21 -14.07 -21.08 52.29
CA PHE A 21 -15.12 -21.65 51.44
C PHE A 21 -14.98 -21.23 49.96
N CYS A 22 -14.47 -20.03 49.69
CA CYS A 22 -14.04 -19.64 48.33
C CYS A 22 -12.78 -20.39 47.86
N LEU A 23 -11.94 -20.89 48.77
CA LEU A 23 -10.79 -21.74 48.43
C LEU A 23 -11.16 -23.22 48.26
N ILE A 24 -12.37 -23.64 48.66
CA ILE A 24 -12.83 -25.05 48.58
C ILE A 24 -14.05 -25.24 47.67
N GLN A 25 -14.46 -24.21 46.91
CA GLN A 25 -15.19 -24.50 45.68
C GLN A 25 -14.21 -25.16 44.70
N ASN A 26 -14.15 -26.49 44.82
CA ASN A 26 -13.77 -27.38 43.75
C ASN A 26 -14.48 -26.86 42.50
N ASN A 27 -13.73 -26.17 41.66
CA ASN A 27 -13.97 -26.21 40.23
C ASN A 27 -13.98 -27.71 39.91
N LYS A 28 -15.17 -28.31 39.89
CA LYS A 28 -15.39 -29.49 39.05
C LYS A 28 -15.30 -28.97 37.63
N THR A 29 -14.08 -28.66 37.21
CA THR A 29 -13.69 -28.92 35.85
C THR A 29 -14.10 -30.36 35.61
N VAL A 30 -15.10 -30.55 34.76
CA VAL A 30 -15.17 -31.78 34.00
C VAL A 30 -13.97 -31.69 33.09
N VAL A 31 -12.80 -32.03 33.64
CA VAL A 31 -11.68 -32.42 32.82
C VAL A 31 -12.19 -33.67 32.14
N ALA A 32 -12.46 -33.57 30.83
CA ALA A 32 -12.46 -34.75 29.99
C ALA A 32 -11.16 -35.47 30.34
N LYS A 33 -11.25 -36.55 31.11
CA LYS A 33 -10.10 -37.34 31.55
C LYS A 33 -9.23 -37.51 30.32
N ASP A 34 -8.00 -36.96 30.35
CA ASP A 34 -7.07 -36.96 29.22
C ASP A 34 -7.15 -38.33 28.55
N ILE A 35 -7.78 -38.37 27.38
CA ILE A 35 -7.79 -39.57 26.55
C ILE A 35 -6.39 -39.57 25.93
N LYS A 36 -5.42 -40.06 26.69
CA LYS A 36 -4.13 -40.47 26.14
C LYS A 36 -4.34 -41.82 25.46
N LEU A 37 -4.72 -41.76 24.20
CA LEU A 37 -4.48 -42.87 23.29
C LEU A 37 -3.07 -42.70 22.72
N THR A 38 -2.17 -43.57 23.15
CA THR A 38 -0.89 -43.78 22.48
C THR A 38 -1.10 -44.94 21.52
N THR A 39 -1.21 -44.66 20.22
CA THR A 39 -1.30 -45.69 19.19
C THR A 39 -0.17 -45.50 18.20
N GLU A 40 0.50 -46.59 17.83
CA GLU A 40 1.66 -46.57 16.93
C GLU A 40 1.31 -46.19 15.48
N SER A 41 0.03 -46.15 15.12
CA SER A 41 -0.49 -45.49 13.90
C SER A 41 -2.02 -45.39 13.93
N LEU A 42 -2.59 -44.25 13.55
CA LEU A 42 -4.03 -44.09 13.32
C LEU A 42 -4.32 -44.33 11.83
N ASN A 43 -4.65 -45.57 11.47
CA ASN A 43 -5.04 -45.91 10.09
C ASN A 43 -6.52 -45.55 9.87
N ILE A 44 -6.79 -44.30 9.47
CA ILE A 44 -8.16 -43.84 9.22
C ILE A 44 -8.60 -44.24 7.81
N LYS A 45 -9.24 -45.40 7.68
CA LYS A 45 -9.84 -45.85 6.42
C LYS A 45 -11.19 -45.14 6.20
N ASN A 46 -11.50 -44.75 4.96
CA ASN A 46 -12.80 -44.21 4.55
C ASN A 46 -13.26 -42.96 5.35
N ALA A 47 -12.40 -41.95 5.47
CA ALA A 47 -12.72 -40.72 6.20
C ALA A 47 -12.70 -39.48 5.31
N ARG A 48 -13.63 -39.44 4.34
CA ARG A 48 -13.80 -38.28 3.46
C ARG A 48 -14.73 -37.23 4.09
N PRO A 49 -14.27 -36.00 4.35
CA PRO A 49 -15.12 -34.92 4.86
C PRO A 49 -15.99 -34.31 3.76
N GLU A 50 -17.07 -33.66 4.19
CA GLU A 50 -18.03 -33.00 3.32
C GLU A 50 -18.20 -31.54 3.77
N ASN A 51 -18.21 -30.60 2.83
CA ASN A 51 -18.50 -29.20 3.13
C ASN A 51 -19.96 -28.92 2.77
N ILE A 52 -20.77 -28.57 3.78
CA ILE A 52 -22.18 -28.24 3.62
C ILE A 52 -22.36 -26.81 4.11
N ASN A 53 -22.71 -25.90 3.20
CA ASN A 53 -22.99 -24.48 3.49
C ASN A 53 -21.87 -23.76 4.28
N GLY A 54 -20.61 -24.12 4.05
CA GLY A 54 -19.46 -23.53 4.75
C GLY A 54 -19.09 -24.24 6.06
N THR A 55 -19.91 -25.18 6.54
CA THR A 55 -19.63 -26.02 7.69
C THR A 55 -18.97 -27.34 7.23
N ILE A 56 -17.80 -27.65 7.78
CA ILE A 56 -17.07 -28.88 7.48
C ILE A 56 -17.59 -30.01 8.37
N TYR A 57 -18.12 -31.05 7.74
CA TYR A 57 -18.65 -32.26 8.33
C TYR A 57 -17.68 -33.42 8.15
N ILE A 58 -17.51 -34.23 9.19
CA ILE A 58 -16.53 -35.32 9.22
C ILE A 58 -17.22 -36.65 9.54
N PRO A 59 -16.86 -37.77 8.88
CA PRO A 59 -17.39 -39.09 9.21
C PRO A 59 -17.16 -39.44 10.67
N LEU A 60 -18.23 -39.48 11.45
CA LEU A 60 -18.15 -39.64 12.90
C LEU A 60 -17.48 -40.98 13.24
N ARG A 61 -17.98 -42.07 12.64
CA ARG A 61 -17.48 -43.42 12.92
C ARG A 61 -15.97 -43.54 12.67
N SER A 62 -15.49 -43.06 11.52
CA SER A 62 -14.09 -43.19 11.14
C SER A 62 -13.14 -42.49 12.12
N ILE A 63 -13.53 -41.31 12.62
CA ILE A 63 -12.72 -40.57 13.61
C ILE A 63 -12.78 -41.24 14.98
N PHE A 64 -13.98 -41.59 15.44
CA PHE A 64 -14.16 -42.18 16.76
C PHE A 64 -13.48 -43.55 16.87
N GLU A 65 -13.63 -44.42 15.86
CA GLU A 65 -12.95 -45.72 15.81
C GLU A 65 -11.44 -45.59 15.75
N ALA A 66 -10.92 -44.62 14.98
CA ALA A 66 -9.49 -44.32 14.99
C ALA A 66 -9.04 -43.94 16.41
N LEU A 67 -9.80 -43.09 17.11
CA LEU A 67 -9.55 -42.72 18.50
C LEU A 67 -9.88 -43.84 19.52
N GLY A 68 -10.13 -45.06 19.09
CA GLY A 68 -10.39 -46.23 19.94
C GLY A 68 -11.77 -46.30 20.57
N TRP A 69 -12.76 -45.58 20.02
CA TRP A 69 -14.16 -45.64 20.44
C TRP A 69 -14.94 -46.68 19.62
N THR A 70 -15.94 -47.29 20.24
CA THR A 70 -16.94 -48.12 19.54
C THR A 70 -18.15 -47.25 19.19
N VAL A 71 -18.62 -47.32 17.94
CA VAL A 71 -19.76 -46.52 17.47
C VAL A 71 -20.91 -47.42 17.04
N SER A 72 -22.06 -47.25 17.68
CA SER A 72 -23.29 -48.02 17.41
C SER A 72 -24.48 -47.09 17.11
N TRP A 73 -25.53 -47.63 16.50
CA TRP A 73 -26.75 -46.90 16.15
C TRP A 73 -27.95 -47.53 16.86
N ASP A 74 -28.71 -46.71 17.59
CA ASP A 74 -30.00 -47.08 18.16
C ASP A 74 -31.12 -46.62 17.23
N GLU A 75 -31.80 -47.60 16.62
CA GLU A 75 -32.85 -47.33 15.64
C GLU A 75 -34.16 -46.82 16.25
N GLN A 76 -34.47 -47.23 17.48
CA GLN A 76 -35.69 -46.82 18.18
C GLN A 76 -35.57 -45.38 18.67
N LEU A 77 -34.38 -45.02 19.16
CA LEU A 77 -34.10 -43.69 19.71
C LEU A 77 -33.56 -42.69 18.67
N LYS A 78 -33.21 -43.18 17.47
CA LYS A 78 -32.55 -42.41 16.40
C LYS A 78 -31.27 -41.71 16.90
N THR A 79 -30.41 -42.49 17.55
CA THR A 79 -29.24 -41.98 18.27
C THR A 79 -27.97 -42.74 17.88
N VAL A 80 -26.90 -42.01 17.55
CA VAL A 80 -25.54 -42.57 17.44
C VAL A 80 -24.92 -42.62 18.83
N ILE A 81 -24.52 -43.81 19.28
CA ILE A 81 -23.93 -44.05 20.60
C ILE A 81 -22.45 -44.38 20.43
N CYS A 82 -21.59 -43.55 21.03
CA CYS A 82 -20.14 -43.71 21.01
C CYS A 82 -19.65 -44.07 22.40
N THR A 83 -18.95 -45.19 22.54
CA THR A 83 -18.45 -45.68 23.84
C THR A 83 -16.94 -45.88 23.81
N ASN A 84 -16.26 -45.46 24.88
CA ASN A 84 -14.83 -45.75 25.08
C ASN A 84 -14.56 -45.86 26.59
N ASN A 85 -14.14 -47.05 27.03
CA ASN A 85 -13.97 -47.37 28.44
C ASN A 85 -15.24 -47.03 29.25
N ASN A 86 -15.15 -46.06 30.17
CA ASN A 86 -16.28 -45.62 31.02
C ASN A 86 -17.00 -44.37 30.47
N ARG A 87 -16.71 -43.94 29.24
CA ARG A 87 -17.31 -42.76 28.62
C ARG A 87 -18.33 -43.13 27.57
N VAL A 88 -19.43 -42.37 27.53
CA VAL A 88 -20.53 -42.56 26.57
C VAL A 88 -20.98 -41.21 26.03
N ILE A 89 -21.11 -41.13 24.70
CA ILE A 89 -21.63 -39.96 24.00
C ILE A 89 -22.84 -40.37 23.15
N HIS A 90 -23.97 -39.68 23.33
CA HIS A 90 -25.20 -39.87 22.57
C HIS A 90 -25.44 -38.68 21.63
N PHE A 91 -25.47 -38.94 20.33
CA PHE A 91 -25.86 -37.98 19.30
C PHE A 91 -27.25 -38.33 18.79
N LYS A 92 -28.27 -37.59 19.22
CA LYS A 92 -29.62 -37.74 18.69
C LYS A 92 -29.73 -37.07 17.31
N LEU A 93 -30.35 -37.76 16.35
CA LEU A 93 -30.58 -37.20 15.01
C LEU A 93 -31.43 -35.92 15.09
N ASP A 94 -31.12 -34.94 14.23
CA ASP A 94 -31.78 -33.64 14.14
C ASP A 94 -31.71 -32.78 15.43
N SER A 95 -30.81 -33.12 16.35
CA SER A 95 -30.58 -32.38 17.59
C SER A 95 -29.18 -31.76 17.63
N THR A 96 -29.09 -30.51 18.07
CA THR A 96 -27.81 -29.87 18.42
C THR A 96 -27.36 -30.20 19.84
N MET A 97 -28.23 -30.78 20.67
CA MET A 97 -27.87 -31.27 22.00
C MET A 97 -27.23 -32.65 21.92
N VAL A 98 -26.03 -32.77 22.47
CA VAL A 98 -25.25 -34.00 22.59
C VAL A 98 -25.11 -34.33 24.07
N GLU A 99 -25.45 -35.56 24.46
CA GLU A 99 -25.26 -36.02 25.84
C GLU A 99 -23.90 -36.71 25.97
N ILE A 100 -23.03 -36.16 26.82
CA ILE A 100 -21.69 -36.66 27.11
C ILE A 100 -21.65 -37.02 28.60
N ASP A 101 -21.51 -38.30 28.92
CA ASP A 101 -21.36 -38.80 30.30
C ASP A 101 -22.50 -38.32 31.24
N GLY A 102 -23.74 -38.27 30.74
CA GLY A 102 -24.93 -37.82 31.48
C GLY A 102 -25.13 -36.30 31.55
N LYS A 103 -24.33 -35.52 30.82
CA LYS A 103 -24.40 -34.05 30.74
C LYS A 103 -24.61 -33.58 29.30
N TYR A 104 -25.34 -32.50 29.10
CA TYR A 104 -25.61 -31.97 27.76
C TYR A 104 -24.56 -30.92 27.32
N SER A 105 -24.03 -31.08 26.10
CA SER A 105 -23.22 -30.11 25.35
C SER A 105 -23.96 -29.69 24.07
N ILE A 106 -23.78 -28.45 23.63
CA ILE A 106 -24.45 -27.90 22.44
C ILE A 106 -23.44 -27.86 21.27
N MET A 107 -23.86 -28.39 20.12
CA MET A 107 -23.22 -28.24 18.82
C MET A 107 -23.77 -27.03 18.07
N ASP A 108 -22.92 -26.39 17.26
CA ASP A 108 -23.33 -25.29 16.37
C ASP A 108 -24.36 -25.76 15.33
N GLU A 109 -24.25 -27.01 14.87
CA GLU A 109 -25.17 -27.66 13.94
C GLU A 109 -25.40 -29.13 14.30
N PRO A 110 -26.56 -29.72 13.96
CA PRO A 110 -26.84 -31.12 14.25
C PRO A 110 -25.95 -32.07 13.45
N LEU A 111 -25.85 -33.32 13.92
CA LEU A 111 -25.29 -34.39 13.12
C LEU A 111 -26.17 -34.67 11.89
N THR A 112 -25.54 -34.94 10.74
CA THR A 112 -26.23 -35.24 9.48
C THR A 112 -25.88 -36.63 8.95
N ILE A 113 -26.73 -37.20 8.10
CA ILE A 113 -26.50 -38.49 7.46
C ILE A 113 -26.25 -38.27 5.97
N ILE A 114 -25.07 -38.67 5.49
CA ILE A 114 -24.66 -38.57 4.10
C ILE A 114 -24.28 -39.96 3.62
N ARG A 115 -24.91 -40.46 2.55
CA ARG A 115 -24.64 -41.79 1.96
C ARG A 115 -24.63 -42.91 3.02
N ASN A 116 -25.62 -42.91 3.91
CA ASN A 116 -25.79 -43.86 5.02
C ASN A 116 -24.66 -43.86 6.07
N MET A 117 -23.89 -42.78 6.16
CA MET A 117 -22.87 -42.55 7.17
C MET A 117 -23.22 -41.32 8.00
N SER A 118 -22.95 -41.38 9.30
CA SER A 118 -23.17 -40.26 10.22
C SER A 118 -21.98 -39.29 10.18
N TYR A 119 -22.28 -38.00 10.06
CA TYR A 119 -21.31 -36.92 9.95
C TYR A 119 -21.52 -35.88 11.03
N VAL A 120 -20.43 -35.41 11.64
CA VAL A 120 -20.45 -34.45 12.75
C VAL A 120 -19.65 -33.20 12.41
N PRO A 121 -20.08 -32.00 12.84
CA PRO A 121 -19.33 -30.78 12.59
C PRO A 121 -17.91 -30.82 13.18
N LYS A 122 -16.92 -30.39 12.40
CA LYS A 122 -15.50 -30.35 12.82
C LYS A 122 -15.30 -29.65 14.16
N LYS A 123 -16.00 -28.54 14.38
CA LYS A 123 -15.87 -27.72 15.60
C LYS A 123 -16.19 -28.50 16.88
N PHE A 124 -17.19 -29.41 16.82
CA PHE A 124 -17.52 -30.25 17.97
C PHE A 124 -16.35 -31.17 18.34
N ILE A 125 -15.72 -31.82 17.35
CA ILE A 125 -14.56 -32.69 17.56
C ILE A 125 -13.41 -31.90 18.21
N THR A 126 -13.15 -30.69 17.71
CA THR A 126 -12.09 -29.85 18.25
C THR A 126 -12.35 -29.36 19.66
N LYS A 127 -13.61 -29.03 19.98
CA LYS A 127 -14.02 -28.57 21.31
C LYS A 127 -13.97 -29.70 22.35
N GLU A 128 -14.52 -30.88 22.04
CA GLU A 128 -14.70 -31.95 23.03
C GLU A 128 -13.43 -32.80 23.25
N PHE A 129 -12.58 -32.92 22.23
CA PHE A 129 -11.37 -33.75 22.30
C PHE A 129 -10.06 -32.95 22.37
N GLY A 130 -10.12 -31.61 22.33
CA GLY A 130 -8.93 -30.75 22.31
C GLY A 130 -8.11 -30.85 21.02
N LEU A 131 -8.59 -31.60 20.03
CA LEU A 131 -7.87 -31.90 18.79
C LEU A 131 -8.08 -30.77 17.77
N LYS A 132 -7.02 -30.12 17.30
CA LYS A 132 -7.19 -29.19 16.16
C LYS A 132 -7.36 -30.03 14.89
N VAL A 133 -8.57 -30.03 14.36
CA VAL A 133 -8.90 -30.77 13.13
C VAL A 133 -8.85 -29.80 11.95
N ARG A 134 -8.18 -30.15 10.86
CA ARG A 134 -8.18 -29.36 9.61
C ARG A 134 -8.43 -30.29 8.40
N TRP A 135 -9.13 -29.79 7.39
CA TRP A 135 -9.49 -30.54 6.19
C TRP A 135 -8.92 -29.85 4.94
N ASN A 136 -8.52 -30.63 3.94
CA ASN A 136 -8.19 -30.16 2.59
C ASN A 136 -8.93 -30.98 1.52
N LYS A 137 -9.31 -30.31 0.42
CA LYS A 137 -10.16 -30.70 -0.72
C LYS A 137 -9.81 -32.02 -1.45
N LYS A 138 -8.73 -32.72 -1.09
CA LYS A 138 -8.24 -33.93 -1.77
C LYS A 138 -8.27 -35.20 -0.88
N ASP A 139 -9.35 -35.34 -0.10
CA ASP A 139 -9.70 -36.52 0.74
C ASP A 139 -9.00 -36.68 2.11
N ASN A 140 -8.29 -35.68 2.65
CA ASN A 140 -7.48 -35.86 3.88
C ASN A 140 -7.95 -35.05 5.11
N ILE A 141 -7.86 -35.68 6.29
CA ILE A 141 -8.15 -35.12 7.63
C ILE A 141 -6.86 -34.99 8.46
N ILE A 142 -6.64 -33.83 9.08
CA ILE A 142 -5.46 -33.50 9.91
C ILE A 142 -5.87 -33.46 11.39
N ILE A 143 -5.08 -34.05 12.30
CA ILE A 143 -5.30 -34.08 13.77
C ILE A 143 -3.97 -33.78 14.51
N THR A 144 -3.94 -32.85 15.48
CA THR A 144 -2.72 -32.45 16.23
C THR A 144 -2.79 -32.80 17.74
N SER A 145 -1.63 -32.90 18.43
CA SER A 145 -1.51 -33.07 19.90
C SER A 145 -0.55 -32.05 20.56
N ASP A 146 -0.65 -31.86 21.88
CA ASP A 146 -0.10 -30.73 22.64
C ASP A 146 1.28 -30.95 23.32
N LYS A 147 2.21 -31.74 22.73
CA LYS A 147 3.52 -31.99 23.37
C LYS A 147 4.72 -31.44 22.60
N ASP A 148 5.48 -30.58 23.28
CA ASP A 148 6.78 -30.05 22.87
C ASP A 148 7.89 -31.11 22.98
N THR A 149 8.54 -31.50 21.86
CA THR A 149 9.94 -31.96 21.87
C THR A 149 10.64 -31.84 20.51
N THR A 150 11.79 -31.15 20.55
CA THR A 150 13.05 -31.28 19.76
C THR A 150 13.20 -30.70 18.35
N SER A 151 14.43 -30.18 18.13
CA SER A 151 14.95 -29.32 17.06
C SER A 151 15.05 -29.97 15.68
N VAL A 152 14.83 -29.16 14.65
CA VAL A 152 14.70 -29.54 13.22
C VAL A 152 15.69 -28.76 12.38
N THR A 153 16.25 -29.40 11.34
CA THR A 153 17.02 -28.73 10.28
C THR A 153 16.23 -28.76 8.97
N VAL A 154 16.18 -27.64 8.24
CA VAL A 154 15.40 -27.43 7.01
C VAL A 154 16.34 -27.20 5.83
N ASN A 155 16.07 -27.80 4.66
CA ASN A 155 16.67 -27.38 3.41
C ASN A 155 15.80 -27.75 2.19
N GLY A 156 15.40 -26.74 1.41
CA GLY A 156 14.76 -26.87 0.09
C GLY A 156 13.24 -26.75 0.06
N GLY A 157 12.74 -25.89 -0.83
CA GLY A 157 11.32 -25.65 -1.12
C GLY A 157 10.52 -26.93 -1.37
N SER A 158 9.30 -26.93 -0.87
CA SER A 158 8.25 -27.93 -1.09
C SER A 158 8.36 -29.29 -0.38
N ASN A 159 9.06 -29.41 0.75
CA ASN A 159 9.20 -30.71 1.43
C ASN A 159 8.66 -30.80 2.86
N ILE A 160 8.10 -32.00 3.10
CA ILE A 160 7.65 -32.56 4.37
C ILE A 160 8.73 -32.42 5.44
N VAL A 161 8.37 -31.80 6.55
CA VAL A 161 9.14 -31.71 7.79
C VAL A 161 8.70 -32.84 8.73
N ILE A 162 9.60 -33.77 9.03
CA ILE A 162 9.38 -34.80 10.06
C ILE A 162 9.98 -34.30 11.36
N ILE A 163 9.16 -34.17 12.41
CA ILE A 163 9.64 -33.79 13.75
C ILE A 163 9.46 -34.99 14.69
N GLY A 164 10.53 -35.77 14.84
CA GLY A 164 10.58 -36.93 15.73
C GLY A 164 9.68 -38.10 15.31
N GLU A 165 9.57 -39.10 16.20
CA GLU A 165 8.95 -40.41 15.91
C GLU A 165 7.45 -40.37 15.60
N SER A 166 6.77 -39.22 15.62
CA SER A 166 5.31 -39.18 15.43
C SER A 166 4.73 -37.85 14.91
N MET A 167 5.52 -36.97 14.31
CA MET A 167 5.01 -35.70 13.76
C MET A 167 5.39 -35.55 12.28
N ILE A 168 4.37 -35.40 11.43
CA ILE A 168 4.52 -35.03 10.02
C ILE A 168 3.99 -33.61 9.85
N ILE A 169 4.81 -32.70 9.34
CA ILE A 169 4.49 -31.29 9.10
C ILE A 169 4.77 -30.93 7.63
N ASN A 170 3.70 -30.53 6.92
CA ASN A 170 3.64 -29.55 5.80
C ASN A 170 4.02 -30.04 4.38
N ILE A 171 3.59 -29.44 3.26
CA ILE A 171 3.24 -28.04 2.94
C ILE A 171 2.06 -27.97 1.94
N PHE A 172 1.34 -26.84 1.93
CA PHE A 172 0.28 -26.44 0.99
C PHE A 172 0.55 -26.84 -0.47
N GLU A 173 -0.51 -27.04 -1.28
CA GLU A 173 -0.43 -26.65 -2.70
C GLU A 173 -0.61 -25.12 -2.68
N PRO A 174 0.45 -24.31 -2.81
CA PRO A 174 0.28 -22.91 -3.20
C PRO A 174 -0.58 -22.85 -4.46
N TRP A 175 -1.16 -21.68 -4.75
CA TRP A 175 -1.70 -21.47 -6.08
C TRP A 175 -0.67 -21.95 -7.09
N ASP A 176 -1.11 -22.77 -8.05
CA ASP A 176 -0.19 -23.17 -9.09
C ASP A 176 0.29 -21.93 -9.85
N ILE A 177 1.41 -22.06 -10.53
CA ILE A 177 2.02 -20.94 -11.24
C ILE A 177 1.06 -20.27 -12.25
N TYR A 178 0.10 -21.03 -12.80
CA TYR A 178 -0.91 -20.51 -13.71
C TYR A 178 -1.93 -19.64 -12.99
N THR A 179 -2.42 -20.08 -11.83
CA THR A 179 -3.36 -19.33 -10.99
C THR A 179 -2.72 -18.04 -10.48
N ILE A 180 -1.45 -18.11 -10.06
CA ILE A 180 -0.68 -16.92 -9.67
C ILE A 180 -0.55 -15.96 -10.86
N SER A 181 -0.19 -16.49 -12.03
CA SER A 181 -0.03 -15.69 -13.25
C SER A 181 -1.33 -15.01 -13.70
N ASP A 182 -2.46 -15.71 -13.63
CA ASP A 182 -3.78 -15.18 -13.98
C ASP A 182 -4.21 -14.08 -12.99
N MET A 183 -4.04 -14.31 -11.69
CA MET A 183 -4.35 -13.33 -10.65
C MET A 183 -3.45 -12.10 -10.73
N LEU A 184 -2.16 -12.29 -10.99
CA LEU A 184 -1.20 -11.20 -11.20
C LEU A 184 -1.61 -10.36 -12.41
N SER A 185 -1.91 -11.00 -13.55
CA SER A 185 -2.36 -10.32 -14.76
C SER A 185 -3.65 -9.53 -14.55
N PHE A 186 -4.56 -10.04 -13.72
CA PHE A 186 -5.78 -9.34 -13.33
C PHE A 186 -5.49 -8.13 -12.44
N ALA A 187 -4.64 -8.29 -11.43
CA ALA A 187 -4.23 -7.21 -10.54
C ALA A 187 -3.49 -6.08 -11.30
N ASP A 188 -2.58 -6.44 -12.20
CA ASP A 188 -1.85 -5.48 -13.04
C ASP A 188 -2.79 -4.70 -13.96
N ARG A 189 -3.84 -5.36 -14.47
CA ARG A 189 -4.87 -4.69 -15.26
C ARG A 189 -5.65 -3.69 -14.42
N LEU A 190 -6.09 -4.07 -13.21
CA LEU A 190 -6.76 -3.15 -12.29
C LEU A 190 -5.88 -1.92 -12.00
N LEU A 191 -4.59 -2.16 -11.72
CA LEU A 191 -3.63 -1.08 -11.52
C LEU A 191 -3.52 -0.18 -12.76
N SER A 192 -3.50 -0.75 -13.97
CA SER A 192 -3.44 0.02 -15.22
C SER A 192 -4.67 0.90 -15.46
N LEU A 193 -5.84 0.46 -14.98
CA LEU A 193 -7.11 1.19 -15.03
C LEU A 193 -7.29 2.19 -13.89
N ASN A 194 -6.29 2.33 -13.01
CA ASN A 194 -6.30 3.15 -11.78
C ASN A 194 -7.26 2.65 -10.68
N ASP A 195 -7.75 1.42 -10.76
CA ASP A 195 -8.50 0.73 -9.70
C ASP A 195 -7.54 0.23 -8.60
N THR A 196 -6.87 1.20 -7.98
CA THR A 196 -5.62 0.99 -7.24
C THR A 196 -5.83 0.23 -5.93
N GLN A 197 -6.93 0.50 -5.22
CA GLN A 197 -7.25 -0.21 -3.98
C GLN A 197 -7.58 -1.69 -4.26
N GLU A 198 -8.37 -1.95 -5.30
CA GLU A 198 -8.72 -3.33 -5.67
C GLU A 198 -7.49 -4.10 -6.16
N ALA A 199 -6.59 -3.43 -6.91
CA ALA A 199 -5.31 -4.00 -7.29
C ALA A 199 -4.47 -4.40 -6.06
N LEU A 200 -4.36 -3.53 -5.05
CA LEU A 200 -3.66 -3.86 -3.79
C LEU A 200 -4.28 -5.04 -3.06
N ASP A 201 -5.61 -5.11 -2.99
CA ASP A 201 -6.30 -6.23 -2.37
C ASP A 201 -5.97 -7.54 -3.11
N LYS A 202 -5.91 -7.53 -4.45
CA LYS A 202 -5.51 -8.69 -5.26
C LYS A 202 -4.03 -9.05 -5.11
N TYR A 203 -3.14 -8.07 -4.99
CA TYR A 203 -1.74 -8.35 -4.71
C TYR A 203 -1.56 -8.98 -3.32
N ASN A 204 -2.28 -8.52 -2.30
CA ASN A 204 -2.27 -9.15 -0.98
C ASN A 204 -2.80 -10.60 -1.03
N ASP A 205 -3.89 -10.85 -1.77
CA ASP A 205 -4.39 -12.22 -2.01
C ASP A 205 -3.30 -13.12 -2.63
N ILE A 206 -2.50 -12.60 -3.58
CA ILE A 206 -1.37 -13.32 -4.18
C ILE A 206 -0.28 -13.59 -3.15
N LEU A 207 0.14 -12.57 -2.39
CA LEU A 207 1.21 -12.69 -1.38
C LEU A 207 0.88 -13.70 -0.29
N ASP A 208 -0.39 -13.80 0.12
CA ASP A 208 -0.87 -14.80 1.09
C ASP A 208 -0.72 -16.25 0.59
N ASN A 209 -0.63 -16.45 -0.73
CA ASN A 209 -0.55 -17.76 -1.39
C ASN A 209 0.78 -18.01 -2.11
N LEU A 210 1.73 -17.07 -2.00
CA LEU A 210 3.03 -17.08 -2.69
C LEU A 210 4.16 -17.27 -1.67
N SER A 211 5.00 -18.30 -1.84
CA SER A 211 6.23 -18.41 -1.06
C SER A 211 7.32 -17.58 -1.70
N LYS A 212 7.88 -16.63 -0.92
CA LYS A 212 9.01 -15.81 -1.35
C LYS A 212 10.32 -16.59 -1.46
N GLU A 213 10.43 -17.74 -0.80
CA GLU A 213 11.58 -18.65 -0.91
C GLU A 213 11.51 -19.51 -2.18
N GLU A 214 10.31 -19.92 -2.58
CA GLU A 214 10.11 -20.79 -3.75
C GLU A 214 9.95 -20.00 -5.06
N MET A 215 9.33 -18.82 -5.00
CA MET A 215 9.02 -17.98 -6.17
C MET A 215 9.48 -16.52 -5.94
N PRO A 216 10.78 -16.30 -5.68
CA PRO A 216 11.34 -15.00 -5.33
C PRO A 216 11.07 -13.92 -6.39
N ASP A 217 11.17 -14.27 -7.68
CA ASP A 217 11.01 -13.30 -8.77
C ASP A 217 9.56 -12.82 -8.91
N ILE A 218 8.59 -13.72 -8.74
CA ILE A 218 7.17 -13.34 -8.74
C ILE A 218 6.85 -12.50 -7.50
N TYR A 219 7.42 -12.87 -6.34
CA TYR A 219 7.23 -12.11 -5.12
C TYR A 219 7.78 -10.69 -5.27
N ALA A 220 8.99 -10.54 -5.83
CA ALA A 220 9.58 -9.25 -6.13
C ALA A 220 8.71 -8.43 -7.10
N HIS A 221 8.16 -9.05 -8.15
CA HIS A 221 7.25 -8.37 -9.07
C HIS A 221 5.98 -7.89 -8.37
N VAL A 222 5.32 -8.75 -7.59
CA VAL A 222 4.11 -8.38 -6.83
C VAL A 222 4.42 -7.22 -5.87
N MET A 223 5.54 -7.30 -5.14
CA MET A 223 5.97 -6.23 -4.23
C MET A 223 6.29 -4.92 -4.95
N ASN A 224 6.92 -4.97 -6.12
CA ASN A 224 7.13 -3.78 -6.95
C ASN A 224 5.79 -3.17 -7.39
N ASN A 225 4.81 -3.98 -7.77
CA ASN A 225 3.52 -3.47 -8.21
C ASN A 225 2.65 -2.98 -7.04
N CYS A 226 2.76 -3.58 -5.85
CA CYS A 226 2.26 -2.98 -4.61
C CYS A 226 2.86 -1.58 -4.40
N GLY A 227 4.18 -1.43 -4.60
CA GLY A 227 4.84 -0.13 -4.52
C GLY A 227 4.28 0.88 -5.51
N ASN A 228 4.07 0.49 -6.77
CA ASN A 228 3.46 1.33 -7.79
C ASN A 228 2.01 1.71 -7.45
N ALA A 229 1.25 0.79 -6.88
CA ALA A 229 -0.10 1.05 -6.41
C ALA A 229 -0.11 2.06 -5.26
N TYR A 230 0.80 1.93 -4.29
CA TYR A 230 0.97 2.93 -3.24
C TYR A 230 1.41 4.30 -3.79
N GLN A 231 2.31 4.36 -4.77
CA GLN A 231 2.64 5.64 -5.44
C GLN A 231 1.41 6.28 -6.07
N LYS A 232 0.58 5.50 -6.78
CA LYS A 232 -0.68 6.01 -7.34
C LYS A 232 -1.62 6.49 -6.25
N LEU A 233 -1.82 5.72 -5.17
CA LEU A 233 -2.65 6.15 -4.04
C LEU A 233 -2.15 7.46 -3.41
N ALA A 234 -0.83 7.66 -3.35
CA ALA A 234 -0.25 8.88 -2.82
C ALA A 234 -0.67 10.13 -3.59
N GLU A 235 -0.99 10.03 -4.88
CA GLU A 235 -1.50 11.16 -5.68
C GLU A 235 -2.91 11.60 -5.24
N TYR A 236 -3.67 10.70 -4.60
CA TYR A 236 -5.07 10.91 -4.20
C TYR A 236 -5.26 11.13 -2.70
N LYS A 237 -4.53 10.42 -1.85
CA LYS A 237 -4.70 10.48 -0.38
C LYS A 237 -3.46 10.00 0.36
N ASP A 238 -3.39 10.37 1.65
CA ASP A 238 -2.37 9.90 2.59
C ASP A 238 -0.95 9.90 1.96
N THR A 239 -0.61 10.99 1.27
CA THR A 239 0.48 11.06 0.29
C THR A 239 1.81 10.60 0.86
N LYS A 240 2.23 11.15 1.99
CA LYS A 240 3.52 10.80 2.61
C LYS A 240 3.51 9.35 3.09
N SER A 241 2.43 8.95 3.76
CA SER A 241 2.26 7.60 4.29
C SER A 241 2.30 6.54 3.17
N ASN A 242 1.60 6.80 2.06
CA ASN A 242 1.60 5.93 0.89
C ASN A 242 2.95 5.91 0.16
N ILE A 243 3.67 7.03 0.04
CA ILE A 243 5.04 7.01 -0.51
C ILE A 243 5.97 6.17 0.38
N GLN A 244 5.83 6.22 1.70
CA GLN A 244 6.59 5.37 2.61
C GLN A 244 6.27 3.87 2.42
N SER A 245 4.99 3.52 2.31
CA SER A 245 4.57 2.15 1.96
C SER A 245 5.10 1.70 0.60
N ALA A 246 5.15 2.61 -0.38
CA ALA A 246 5.71 2.32 -1.69
C ALA A 246 7.20 1.99 -1.61
N ILE A 247 7.98 2.84 -0.94
CA ILE A 247 9.42 2.60 -0.72
C ILE A 247 9.65 1.29 0.02
N SER A 248 8.88 1.01 1.07
CA SER A 248 8.96 -0.26 1.80
C SER A 248 8.71 -1.46 0.89
N SER A 249 7.73 -1.36 -0.01
CA SER A 249 7.40 -2.43 -0.94
C SER A 249 8.49 -2.63 -2.00
N TYR A 250 9.07 -1.54 -2.51
CA TYR A 250 10.19 -1.62 -3.45
C TYR A 250 11.47 -2.17 -2.79
N LEU A 251 11.74 -1.84 -1.52
CA LEU A 251 12.87 -2.39 -0.78
C LEU A 251 12.70 -3.90 -0.58
N GLU A 252 11.51 -4.36 -0.20
CA GLU A 252 11.19 -5.78 -0.10
C GLU A 252 11.36 -6.48 -1.46
N ALA A 253 10.89 -5.86 -2.55
CA ALA A 253 11.08 -6.39 -3.90
C ALA A 253 12.57 -6.53 -4.26
N MET A 254 13.38 -5.53 -3.91
CA MET A 254 14.82 -5.51 -4.16
C MET A 254 15.57 -6.61 -3.39
N GLU A 255 15.18 -6.90 -2.15
CA GLU A 255 15.81 -7.95 -1.33
C GLU A 255 15.55 -9.37 -1.88
N HIS A 256 14.40 -9.56 -2.52
CA HIS A 256 13.95 -10.85 -3.04
C HIS A 256 14.14 -11.01 -4.55
N PHE A 257 14.83 -10.09 -5.20
CA PHE A 257 15.22 -10.22 -6.59
C PHE A 257 16.47 -11.12 -6.68
N ILE A 258 16.31 -12.36 -7.14
CA ILE A 258 17.38 -13.39 -7.10
C ILE A 258 18.10 -13.54 -8.45
N ASP A 259 17.50 -13.08 -9.55
CA ASP A 259 18.09 -13.29 -10.88
C ASP A 259 19.10 -12.21 -11.31
N ILE A 260 20.31 -12.63 -11.68
CA ILE A 260 21.40 -11.78 -12.18
C ILE A 260 21.19 -11.43 -13.67
N ASP A 261 20.37 -12.20 -14.39
CA ASP A 261 20.17 -12.03 -15.83
C ASP A 261 19.00 -11.09 -16.18
N ASP A 262 18.00 -10.91 -15.30
CA ASP A 262 16.88 -9.97 -15.49
C ASP A 262 17.22 -8.56 -14.95
N THR A 263 18.28 -8.00 -15.52
CA THR A 263 18.80 -6.68 -15.18
C THR A 263 17.81 -5.54 -15.43
N ALA A 264 16.83 -5.73 -16.31
CA ALA A 264 15.83 -4.71 -16.63
C ALA A 264 14.84 -4.53 -15.48
N ASN A 265 14.24 -5.62 -14.98
CA ASN A 265 13.26 -5.53 -13.88
C ASN A 265 13.91 -5.02 -12.58
N TYR A 266 15.14 -5.41 -12.29
CA TYR A 266 15.88 -4.85 -11.16
C TYR A 266 16.10 -3.33 -11.29
N SER A 267 16.43 -2.87 -12.50
CA SER A 267 16.61 -1.44 -12.78
C SER A 267 15.32 -0.64 -12.63
N ILE A 268 14.16 -1.22 -12.93
CA ILE A 268 12.85 -0.61 -12.67
C ILE A 268 12.64 -0.38 -11.18
N ILE A 269 12.91 -1.39 -10.34
CA ILE A 269 12.78 -1.29 -8.88
C ILE A 269 13.70 -0.18 -8.35
N LEU A 270 14.94 -0.12 -8.82
CA LEU A 270 15.90 0.92 -8.43
C LEU A 270 15.44 2.32 -8.85
N ASN A 271 14.94 2.49 -10.08
CA ASN A 271 14.38 3.76 -10.53
C ASN A 271 13.14 4.16 -9.69
N ASN A 272 12.28 3.21 -9.35
CA ASN A 272 11.10 3.43 -8.52
C ASN A 272 11.47 3.84 -7.09
N LEU A 273 12.51 3.22 -6.50
CA LEU A 273 13.08 3.66 -5.21
C LEU A 273 13.59 5.10 -5.29
N GLY A 274 14.38 5.41 -6.32
CA GLY A 274 14.87 6.78 -6.56
C GLY A 274 13.73 7.78 -6.67
N SER A 275 12.65 7.42 -7.37
CA SER A 275 11.45 8.25 -7.51
C SER A 275 10.71 8.42 -6.19
N GLY A 276 10.51 7.34 -5.43
CA GLY A 276 9.87 7.37 -4.12
C GLY A 276 10.59 8.29 -3.14
N TYR A 277 11.91 8.17 -3.04
CA TYR A 277 12.71 9.06 -2.18
C TYR A 277 12.67 10.52 -2.65
N LYS A 278 12.72 10.76 -3.96
CA LYS A 278 12.54 12.12 -4.50
C LYS A 278 11.16 12.69 -4.13
N ASN A 279 10.10 11.90 -4.22
CA ASN A 279 8.75 12.33 -3.86
C ASN A 279 8.63 12.61 -2.34
N LEU A 280 9.32 11.86 -1.48
CA LEU A 280 9.43 12.21 -0.06
C LEU A 280 10.14 13.55 0.14
N TYR A 281 11.20 13.85 -0.61
CA TYR A 281 11.85 15.16 -0.55
C TYR A 281 10.88 16.28 -0.94
N ASP A 282 10.10 16.12 -2.01
CA ASP A 282 9.18 17.17 -2.47
C ASP A 282 8.26 17.61 -1.32
N ILE A 283 7.75 16.62 -0.58
CA ILE A 283 6.78 16.80 0.50
C ILE A 283 7.43 17.27 1.80
N THR A 284 8.61 16.74 2.13
CA THR A 284 9.24 16.95 3.44
C THR A 284 10.31 18.03 3.45
N GLY A 285 10.89 18.35 2.31
CA GLY A 285 12.07 19.21 2.19
C GLY A 285 13.36 18.61 2.77
N ASN A 286 13.36 17.35 3.19
CA ASN A 286 14.54 16.72 3.79
C ASN A 286 15.52 16.24 2.71
N ASN A 287 16.66 16.91 2.62
CA ASN A 287 17.73 16.62 1.66
C ASN A 287 18.33 15.20 1.80
N SER A 288 18.19 14.51 2.94
CA SER A 288 18.67 13.12 3.05
C SER A 288 18.00 12.20 2.04
N TYR A 289 16.73 12.45 1.70
CA TYR A 289 16.01 11.67 0.70
C TYR A 289 16.52 11.92 -0.72
N LEU A 290 17.06 13.11 -1.02
CA LEU A 290 17.71 13.37 -2.31
C LEU A 290 19.00 12.56 -2.46
N VAL A 291 19.77 12.43 -1.37
CA VAL A 291 20.98 11.61 -1.35
C VAL A 291 20.65 10.12 -1.56
N GLU A 292 19.62 9.61 -0.90
CA GLU A 292 19.14 8.23 -1.16
C GLU A 292 18.68 8.08 -2.62
N ALA A 293 17.90 9.04 -3.14
CA ALA A 293 17.44 9.01 -4.51
C ALA A 293 18.58 8.93 -5.53
N SER A 294 19.64 9.75 -5.37
CA SER A 294 20.80 9.70 -6.28
C SER A 294 21.49 8.34 -6.26
N VAL A 295 21.64 7.73 -5.08
CA VAL A 295 22.26 6.39 -4.96
C VAL A 295 21.48 5.34 -5.74
N TYR A 296 20.15 5.35 -5.69
CA TYR A 296 19.33 4.39 -6.44
C TYR A 296 19.35 4.65 -7.96
N TYR A 297 19.32 5.92 -8.39
CA TYR A 297 19.45 6.26 -9.81
C TYR A 297 20.81 5.86 -10.38
N GLU A 298 21.90 6.09 -9.66
CA GLU A 298 23.24 5.64 -10.06
C GLU A 298 23.33 4.12 -10.19
N LYS A 299 22.68 3.37 -9.28
CA LYS A 299 22.57 1.91 -9.39
C LYS A 299 21.78 1.51 -10.64
N ALA A 300 20.66 2.16 -10.93
CA ALA A 300 19.82 1.86 -12.10
C ALA A 300 20.57 2.09 -13.43
N LEU A 301 21.36 3.17 -13.53
CA LEU A 301 22.16 3.48 -14.72
C LEU A 301 23.24 2.44 -15.06
N LYS A 302 23.60 1.54 -14.13
CA LYS A 302 24.50 0.42 -14.43
C LYS A 302 23.85 -0.60 -15.38
N TYR A 303 22.52 -0.70 -15.35
CA TYR A 303 21.74 -1.66 -16.14
C TYR A 303 21.03 -0.99 -17.31
N TYR A 304 20.43 0.18 -17.08
CA TYR A 304 19.85 1.02 -18.15
C TYR A 304 20.88 1.98 -18.72
N ASN A 305 21.56 1.51 -19.76
CA ASN A 305 22.51 2.30 -20.53
C ASN A 305 21.92 2.75 -21.88
N LEU A 306 22.55 3.77 -22.47
CA LEU A 306 22.15 4.39 -23.73
C LEU A 306 21.96 3.40 -24.89
N SER A 307 22.77 2.34 -24.97
CA SER A 307 22.75 1.42 -26.11
C SER A 307 21.60 0.40 -26.06
N THR A 308 21.13 0.05 -24.86
CA THR A 308 20.10 -0.99 -24.67
C THR A 308 18.73 -0.41 -24.36
N HIS A 309 18.68 0.62 -23.51
CA HIS A 309 17.43 1.21 -22.99
C HIS A 309 17.50 2.74 -23.04
N PRO A 310 17.54 3.37 -24.24
CA PRO A 310 17.77 4.80 -24.38
C PRO A 310 16.67 5.66 -23.71
N MET A 311 15.42 5.21 -23.74
CA MET A 311 14.31 5.95 -23.11
C MET A 311 14.47 5.98 -21.58
N ASP A 312 14.72 4.82 -20.97
CA ASP A 312 14.89 4.69 -19.53
C ASP A 312 16.14 5.40 -19.03
N TYR A 313 17.25 5.30 -19.78
CA TYR A 313 18.46 6.08 -19.53
C TYR A 313 18.15 7.58 -19.50
N ALA A 314 17.43 8.11 -20.49
CA ALA A 314 17.08 9.52 -20.55
C ALA A 314 16.20 9.96 -19.38
N LEU A 315 15.24 9.12 -18.97
CA LEU A 315 14.37 9.38 -17.81
C LEU A 315 15.14 9.36 -16.48
N ILE A 316 16.06 8.42 -16.29
CA ILE A 316 16.89 8.38 -15.07
C ILE A 316 17.82 9.59 -15.02
N GLN A 317 18.47 9.95 -16.15
CA GLN A 317 19.28 11.17 -16.24
C GLN A 317 18.45 12.42 -15.94
N TYR A 318 17.21 12.50 -16.45
CA TYR A 318 16.29 13.59 -16.11
C TYR A 318 16.00 13.66 -14.60
N ASN A 319 15.67 12.53 -13.99
CA ASN A 319 15.36 12.45 -12.56
C ASN A 319 16.58 12.79 -11.69
N MET A 320 17.76 12.29 -12.06
CA MET A 320 19.03 12.57 -11.39
C MET A 320 19.41 14.04 -11.52
N GLY A 321 19.18 14.65 -12.70
CA GLY A 321 19.33 16.09 -12.92
C GLY A 321 18.48 16.93 -11.98
N LYS A 322 17.23 16.51 -11.73
CA LYS A 322 16.34 17.18 -10.75
C LYS A 322 16.81 17.00 -9.31
N VAL A 323 17.34 15.82 -8.96
CA VAL A 323 17.92 15.58 -7.63
C VAL A 323 19.10 16.52 -7.40
N TYR A 324 20.03 16.60 -8.34
CA TYR A 324 21.19 17.49 -8.25
C TYR A 324 20.82 18.97 -8.30
N TYR A 325 19.81 19.36 -9.08
CA TYR A 325 19.25 20.71 -9.06
C TYR A 325 18.79 21.09 -7.65
N ASN A 326 17.99 20.23 -7.01
CA ASN A 326 17.48 20.48 -5.65
C ASN A 326 18.56 20.45 -4.56
N LEU A 327 19.66 19.70 -4.78
CA LEU A 327 20.84 19.72 -3.91
C LEU A 327 21.74 20.94 -4.13
N GLY A 328 21.48 21.76 -5.16
CA GLY A 328 22.33 22.91 -5.52
C GLY A 328 23.63 22.53 -6.24
N LEU A 329 23.72 21.30 -6.75
CA LEU A 329 24.89 20.79 -7.48
C LEU A 329 24.74 21.12 -8.97
N VAL A 330 24.99 22.40 -9.31
CA VAL A 330 24.73 23.00 -10.63
C VAL A 330 25.38 22.22 -11.78
N ASP A 331 26.68 21.93 -11.69
CA ASP A 331 27.42 21.27 -12.78
C ASP A 331 26.87 19.86 -13.06
N LEU A 332 26.71 19.04 -12.00
CA LEU A 332 26.16 17.69 -12.11
C LEU A 332 24.72 17.69 -12.64
N SER A 333 23.90 18.64 -12.18
CA SER A 333 22.53 18.79 -12.66
C SER A 333 22.49 19.09 -14.15
N LYS A 334 23.33 20.03 -14.60
CA LYS A 334 23.44 20.43 -16.00
C LYS A 334 23.90 19.27 -16.87
N GLU A 335 24.94 18.53 -16.46
CA GLU A 335 25.42 17.35 -17.18
C GLU A 335 24.31 16.30 -17.39
N CYS A 336 23.56 15.98 -16.33
CA CYS A 336 22.45 15.03 -16.39
C CYS A 336 21.34 15.50 -17.35
N PHE A 337 20.96 16.78 -17.27
CA PHE A 337 19.93 17.34 -18.14
C PHE A 337 20.36 17.40 -19.61
N LEU A 338 21.62 17.73 -19.89
CA LEU A 338 22.15 17.68 -21.26
C LEU A 338 22.14 16.25 -21.80
N ALA A 339 22.61 15.27 -21.01
CA ALA A 339 22.58 13.86 -21.39
C ALA A 339 21.15 13.37 -21.66
N SER A 340 20.19 13.76 -20.82
CA SER A 340 18.77 13.43 -21.01
C SER A 340 18.19 14.06 -22.28
N ARG A 341 18.42 15.37 -22.48
CA ARG A 341 17.96 16.10 -23.67
C ARG A 341 18.45 15.47 -24.96
N ASP A 342 19.75 15.23 -25.07
CA ASP A 342 20.37 14.75 -26.32
C ASP A 342 19.79 13.40 -26.73
N VAL A 343 19.48 12.54 -25.76
CA VAL A 343 18.85 11.24 -26.01
C VAL A 343 17.39 11.40 -26.39
N PHE A 344 16.63 12.25 -25.70
CA PHE A 344 15.24 12.53 -26.04
C PHE A 344 15.09 13.13 -27.45
N GLU A 345 15.97 14.06 -27.84
CA GLU A 345 15.99 14.64 -29.19
C GLU A 345 16.28 13.56 -30.24
N MET A 346 17.26 12.69 -30.01
CA MET A 346 17.53 11.54 -30.89
C MET A 346 16.33 10.59 -30.99
N LEU A 347 15.61 10.37 -29.89
CA LEU A 347 14.48 9.44 -29.86
C LEU A 347 13.26 9.94 -30.67
N LEU A 348 13.14 11.24 -30.93
CA LEU A 348 12.06 11.81 -31.77
C LEU A 348 12.13 11.35 -33.23
N ASP A 349 13.29 10.88 -33.72
CA ASP A 349 13.41 10.27 -35.05
C ASP A 349 12.60 8.97 -35.16
N LYS A 350 12.49 8.23 -34.05
CA LYS A 350 11.74 6.97 -33.96
C LYS A 350 10.31 7.20 -33.47
N TYR A 351 10.14 8.07 -32.48
CA TYR A 351 8.86 8.35 -31.85
C TYR A 351 8.28 9.66 -32.38
N SER A 352 7.43 9.56 -33.41
CA SER A 352 6.78 10.72 -34.02
C SER A 352 5.30 10.82 -33.62
N LEU A 353 4.73 12.01 -33.83
CA LEU A 353 3.30 12.29 -33.63
C LEU A 353 2.41 11.27 -34.32
N ASP A 354 2.73 10.88 -35.56
CA ASP A 354 1.88 9.97 -36.36
C ASP A 354 2.03 8.49 -35.99
N LYS A 355 3.19 8.09 -35.45
CA LYS A 355 3.53 6.67 -35.23
C LYS A 355 3.30 6.24 -33.79
N THR A 356 3.74 7.06 -32.85
CA THR A 356 3.71 6.76 -31.41
C THR A 356 3.35 8.04 -30.64
N PRO A 357 2.10 8.51 -30.75
CA PRO A 357 1.70 9.82 -30.22
C PRO A 357 1.98 9.97 -28.72
N TYR A 358 1.72 8.93 -27.93
CA TYR A 358 1.90 8.99 -26.48
C TYR A 358 3.38 9.17 -26.08
N SER A 359 4.29 8.39 -26.68
CA SER A 359 5.73 8.51 -26.44
C SER A 359 6.26 9.85 -26.95
N TYR A 360 5.78 10.32 -28.09
CA TYR A 360 6.09 11.64 -28.63
C TYR A 360 5.76 12.76 -27.65
N ALA A 361 4.53 12.77 -27.09
CA ALA A 361 4.12 13.77 -26.11
C ALA A 361 4.89 13.65 -24.78
N THR A 362 5.23 12.44 -24.37
CA THR A 362 6.06 12.20 -23.18
C THR A 362 7.44 12.81 -23.34
N ILE A 363 8.10 12.56 -24.47
CA ILE A 363 9.41 13.11 -24.79
C ILE A 363 9.35 14.64 -24.82
N HIS A 364 8.37 15.21 -25.51
CA HIS A 364 8.21 16.65 -25.58
C HIS A 364 7.92 17.29 -24.21
N PHE A 365 7.12 16.66 -23.36
CA PHE A 365 6.94 17.12 -21.99
C PHE A 365 8.27 17.18 -21.23
N HIS A 366 9.07 16.10 -21.27
CA HIS A 366 10.38 16.09 -20.60
C HIS A 366 11.33 17.14 -21.17
N LEU A 367 11.44 17.26 -22.50
CA LEU A 367 12.23 18.31 -23.16
C LEU A 367 11.80 19.72 -22.72
N GLY A 368 10.50 19.98 -22.61
CA GLY A 368 9.97 21.23 -22.09
C GLY A 368 10.48 21.54 -20.68
N THR A 369 10.41 20.56 -19.77
CA THR A 369 10.94 20.73 -18.41
C THR A 369 12.46 20.87 -18.36
N ILE A 370 13.19 20.15 -19.22
CA ILE A 370 14.66 20.20 -19.28
C ILE A 370 15.13 21.56 -19.78
N HIS A 371 14.54 22.08 -20.86
CA HIS A 371 14.87 23.41 -21.38
C HIS A 371 14.58 24.51 -20.36
N SER A 372 13.48 24.38 -19.60
CA SER A 372 13.16 25.31 -18.52
C SER A 372 14.24 25.35 -17.43
N ILE A 373 14.75 24.21 -17.00
CA ILE A 373 15.74 24.12 -15.91
C ILE A 373 17.14 24.48 -16.40
N LEU A 374 17.57 24.00 -17.57
CA LEU A 374 18.89 24.31 -18.14
C LEU A 374 19.09 25.82 -18.32
N GLU A 375 18.04 26.55 -18.68
CA GLU A 375 18.06 28.02 -18.72
C GLU A 375 18.35 28.62 -17.35
N GLU A 376 17.67 28.12 -16.32
CA GLU A 376 17.82 28.64 -14.96
C GLU A 376 19.22 28.38 -14.43
N LEU A 377 19.80 27.22 -14.72
CA LEU A 377 21.19 26.88 -14.42
C LEU A 377 22.18 27.79 -15.17
N HIS A 378 21.94 28.07 -16.46
CA HIS A 378 22.77 28.99 -17.24
C HIS A 378 22.73 30.43 -16.68
N PHE A 379 21.57 30.88 -16.21
CA PHE A 379 21.44 32.19 -15.55
C PHE A 379 22.30 32.28 -14.28
N LEU A 380 22.38 31.20 -13.49
CA LEU A 380 23.21 31.13 -12.29
C LEU A 380 24.72 31.21 -12.62
N GLU A 381 25.14 30.67 -13.76
CA GLU A 381 26.55 30.67 -14.21
C GLU A 381 26.99 32.00 -14.84
N GLU A 382 26.25 32.52 -15.83
CA GLU A 382 26.77 33.60 -16.69
C GLU A 382 26.30 35.01 -16.33
N LYS A 383 25.31 35.17 -15.42
CA LYS A 383 24.72 36.48 -15.03
C LYS A 383 24.34 37.39 -16.20
N ASN A 384 24.17 36.86 -17.41
CA ASN A 384 23.99 37.65 -18.63
C ASN A 384 22.64 37.35 -19.30
N ILE A 385 21.74 38.33 -19.25
CA ILE A 385 20.31 38.19 -19.59
C ILE A 385 20.02 38.33 -21.10
N GLN A 386 20.97 38.86 -21.88
CA GLN A 386 20.65 39.48 -23.18
C GLN A 386 20.54 38.55 -24.41
N LYS A 387 20.56 37.22 -24.25
CA LYS A 387 20.64 36.31 -25.42
C LYS A 387 19.77 35.06 -25.38
N ILE A 388 18.60 35.11 -24.72
CA ILE A 388 17.86 33.88 -24.43
C ILE A 388 16.46 33.82 -25.07
N ASN A 389 16.33 33.06 -26.18
CA ASN A 389 15.05 32.62 -26.78
C ASN A 389 14.49 31.37 -26.04
N THR A 390 14.56 31.35 -24.71
CA THR A 390 14.51 30.11 -23.91
C THR A 390 13.16 29.67 -23.41
N PRO A 391 12.30 30.55 -22.85
CA PRO A 391 10.95 30.13 -22.49
C PRO A 391 10.19 29.64 -23.72
N GLU A 392 10.49 30.19 -24.90
CA GLU A 392 9.93 29.75 -26.17
C GLU A 392 10.21 28.27 -26.45
N LYS A 393 11.43 27.77 -26.22
CA LYS A 393 11.74 26.34 -26.42
C LYS A 393 10.97 25.45 -25.47
N ALA A 394 10.87 25.83 -24.20
CA ALA A 394 10.12 25.07 -23.20
C ALA A 394 8.61 25.06 -23.53
N ILE A 395 8.05 26.24 -23.79
CA ILE A 395 6.64 26.44 -24.18
C ILE A 395 6.30 25.69 -25.46
N ASN A 396 7.15 25.74 -26.49
CA ASN A 396 6.93 25.00 -27.73
C ASN A 396 6.88 23.50 -27.49
N ASN A 397 7.81 22.94 -26.70
CA ASN A 397 7.79 21.53 -26.35
C ASN A 397 6.54 21.14 -25.55
N PHE A 398 6.08 21.98 -24.61
CA PHE A 398 4.81 21.75 -23.93
C PHE A 398 3.61 21.78 -24.89
N ASN A 399 3.59 22.70 -25.85
CA ASN A 399 2.55 22.74 -26.89
C ASN A 399 2.58 21.51 -27.80
N GLU A 400 3.76 20.98 -28.12
CA GLU A 400 3.87 19.72 -28.87
C GLU A 400 3.28 18.54 -28.06
N ALA A 401 3.48 18.49 -26.74
CA ALA A 401 2.85 17.49 -25.89
C ALA A 401 1.31 17.63 -25.87
N LEU A 402 0.78 18.86 -25.85
CA LEU A 402 -0.66 19.15 -25.89
C LEU A 402 -1.34 18.75 -27.21
N LYS A 403 -0.59 18.49 -28.29
CA LYS A 403 -1.18 17.92 -29.53
C LYS A 403 -1.73 16.51 -29.32
N VAL A 404 -1.27 15.80 -28.30
CA VAL A 404 -1.68 14.42 -27.99
C VAL A 404 -2.40 14.37 -26.65
N TRP A 405 -1.82 14.98 -25.63
CA TRP A 405 -2.43 15.02 -24.30
C TRP A 405 -3.51 16.10 -24.27
N THR A 406 -4.71 15.75 -24.73
CA THR A 406 -5.89 16.63 -24.70
C THR A 406 -6.71 16.43 -23.43
N ALA A 407 -7.59 17.38 -23.14
CA ALA A 407 -8.55 17.31 -22.03
C ALA A 407 -9.40 16.03 -22.06
N GLU A 408 -9.78 15.53 -23.24
CA GLU A 408 -10.64 14.37 -23.41
C GLU A 408 -9.87 13.05 -23.25
N SER A 409 -8.65 12.98 -23.77
CA SER A 409 -7.90 11.71 -23.86
C SER A 409 -6.99 11.49 -22.66
N TYR A 410 -6.36 12.57 -22.16
CA TYR A 410 -5.36 12.51 -21.08
C TYR A 410 -5.53 13.69 -20.11
N PRO A 411 -6.68 13.82 -19.42
CA PRO A 411 -7.04 15.01 -18.64
C PRO A 411 -5.99 15.39 -17.58
N LEU A 412 -5.38 14.42 -16.91
CA LEU A 412 -4.36 14.70 -15.88
C LEU A 412 -3.03 15.14 -16.49
N ASN A 413 -2.60 14.54 -17.60
CA ASN A 413 -1.41 14.99 -18.32
C ASN A 413 -1.62 16.36 -18.95
N TYR A 414 -2.81 16.62 -19.50
CA TYR A 414 -3.23 17.92 -20.03
C TYR A 414 -3.09 18.99 -18.94
N ALA A 415 -3.75 18.80 -17.79
CA ALA A 415 -3.66 19.70 -16.65
C ALA A 415 -2.22 19.88 -16.15
N LYS A 416 -1.42 18.82 -16.15
CA LYS A 416 0.01 18.90 -15.83
C LYS A 416 0.75 19.83 -16.79
N VAL A 417 0.55 19.72 -18.10
CA VAL A 417 1.22 20.61 -19.06
C VAL A 417 0.79 22.06 -18.85
N HIS A 418 -0.51 22.31 -18.67
CA HIS A 418 -1.05 23.65 -18.38
C HIS A 418 -0.42 24.26 -17.10
N LYS A 419 -0.25 23.47 -16.04
CA LYS A 419 0.45 23.92 -14.83
C LYS A 419 1.86 24.43 -15.15
N TYR A 420 2.62 23.64 -15.91
CA TYR A 420 3.99 24.00 -16.30
C TYR A 420 4.03 25.20 -17.25
N LEU A 421 3.05 25.37 -18.14
CA LEU A 421 2.92 26.58 -18.95
C LEU A 421 2.65 27.82 -18.08
N GLY A 422 1.82 27.70 -17.04
CA GLY A 422 1.61 28.75 -16.04
C GLY A 422 2.90 29.17 -15.32
N ASP A 423 3.69 28.18 -14.88
CA ASP A 423 5.01 28.42 -14.29
C ASP A 423 5.93 29.15 -15.29
N MET A 424 5.92 28.73 -16.56
CA MET A 424 6.79 29.29 -17.60
C MET A 424 6.42 30.73 -17.92
N TYR A 425 5.14 31.05 -18.07
CA TYR A 425 4.72 32.43 -18.28
C TYR A 425 5.02 33.32 -17.07
N THR A 426 4.87 32.80 -15.84
CA THR A 426 5.30 33.52 -14.64
C THR A 426 6.81 33.82 -14.68
N LYS A 427 7.62 32.86 -15.16
CA LYS A 427 9.07 33.06 -15.38
C LYS A 427 9.37 34.08 -16.48
N CYS A 428 8.64 34.04 -17.61
CA CYS A 428 8.74 35.04 -18.68
C CYS A 428 8.51 36.45 -18.14
N TYR A 429 7.50 36.64 -17.29
CA TYR A 429 7.26 37.94 -16.66
C TYR A 429 8.48 38.39 -15.83
N LYS A 430 9.06 37.51 -15.01
CA LYS A 430 10.23 37.85 -14.18
C LYS A 430 11.46 38.24 -15.02
N ILE A 431 11.62 37.64 -16.20
CA ILE A 431 12.76 37.90 -17.10
C ILE A 431 12.53 39.16 -17.95
N PHE A 432 11.37 39.27 -18.59
CA PHE A 432 11.11 40.28 -19.61
C PHE A 432 10.30 41.48 -19.10
N GLY A 433 9.67 41.39 -17.94
CA GLY A 433 8.86 42.44 -17.32
C GLY A 433 7.53 42.74 -18.03
N ASN A 434 7.13 41.94 -19.03
CA ASN A 434 5.86 42.15 -19.75
C ASN A 434 4.69 41.52 -18.99
N ALA A 435 3.77 42.37 -18.50
CA ALA A 435 2.57 42.00 -17.75
C ALA A 435 1.65 41.01 -18.49
N GLU A 436 1.65 40.98 -19.83
CA GLU A 436 0.85 40.04 -20.62
C GLU A 436 1.11 38.58 -20.23
N TYR A 437 2.35 38.27 -19.84
CA TYR A 437 2.70 36.93 -19.41
C TYR A 437 2.00 36.52 -18.11
N LEU A 438 1.72 37.45 -17.19
CA LEU A 438 0.98 37.09 -15.96
C LEU A 438 -0.48 36.71 -16.27
N PHE A 439 -1.14 37.42 -17.19
CA PHE A 439 -2.50 37.06 -17.62
C PHE A 439 -2.55 35.73 -18.37
N ARG A 440 -1.50 35.42 -19.15
CA ARG A 440 -1.36 34.08 -19.75
C ARG A 440 -1.19 33.03 -18.66
N ALA A 441 -0.28 33.25 -17.71
CA ALA A 441 -0.04 32.31 -16.61
C ALA A 441 -1.31 32.03 -15.79
N GLU A 442 -2.09 33.08 -15.50
CA GLU A 442 -3.37 33.00 -14.80
C GLU A 442 -4.32 32.03 -15.51
N LYS A 443 -4.50 32.22 -16.83
CA LYS A 443 -5.35 31.34 -17.64
C LYS A 443 -4.87 29.88 -17.62
N GLU A 444 -3.57 29.65 -17.70
CA GLU A 444 -3.01 28.29 -17.66
C GLU A 444 -3.23 27.59 -16.29
N TYR A 445 -3.12 28.33 -15.19
CA TYR A 445 -3.44 27.79 -13.86
C TYR A 445 -4.94 27.57 -13.67
N GLU A 446 -5.80 28.46 -14.18
CA GLU A 446 -7.25 28.27 -14.15
C GLU A 446 -7.67 27.03 -14.96
N GLU A 447 -7.06 26.81 -16.13
CA GLU A 447 -7.27 25.59 -16.92
C GLU A 447 -6.85 24.34 -16.15
N THR A 448 -5.70 24.39 -15.47
CA THR A 448 -5.21 23.30 -14.61
C THR A 448 -6.23 22.93 -13.52
N LEU A 449 -6.82 23.94 -12.87
CA LEU A 449 -7.77 23.79 -11.78
C LEU A 449 -9.16 23.31 -12.22
N GLN A 450 -9.44 23.18 -13.53
CA GLN A 450 -10.63 22.48 -14.01
C GLN A 450 -10.52 20.95 -13.84
N PHE A 451 -9.30 20.41 -13.74
CA PHE A 451 -9.05 18.97 -13.67
C PHE A 451 -8.49 18.52 -12.32
N TYR A 452 -7.63 19.33 -11.71
CA TYR A 452 -7.18 19.09 -10.35
C TYR A 452 -8.22 19.62 -9.36
N SER A 453 -8.63 18.75 -8.43
CA SER A 453 -9.56 19.09 -7.35
C SER A 453 -9.06 18.52 -6.02
N LYS A 454 -9.69 18.96 -4.93
CA LYS A 454 -9.41 18.45 -3.58
C LYS A 454 -9.66 16.95 -3.45
N GLU A 455 -10.60 16.41 -4.22
CA GLU A 455 -11.01 15.00 -4.17
C GLU A 455 -10.18 14.13 -5.10
N ARG A 456 -9.82 14.64 -6.28
CA ARG A 456 -9.15 13.85 -7.33
C ARG A 456 -7.63 13.97 -7.30
N SER A 457 -7.10 15.14 -6.96
CA SER A 457 -5.65 15.37 -6.97
C SER A 457 -5.28 16.41 -5.90
N PRO A 458 -5.55 16.13 -4.60
CA PRO A 458 -5.47 17.13 -3.55
C PRO A 458 -4.12 17.84 -3.52
N PHE A 459 -3.01 17.09 -3.58
CA PHE A 459 -1.68 17.69 -3.55
C PHE A 459 -1.43 18.64 -4.74
N LEU A 460 -1.77 18.21 -5.96
CA LEU A 460 -1.59 19.02 -7.16
C LEU A 460 -2.53 20.24 -7.19
N TYR A 461 -3.76 20.08 -6.69
CA TYR A 461 -4.71 21.18 -6.48
C TYR A 461 -4.12 22.23 -5.54
N ALA A 462 -3.56 21.80 -4.40
CA ALA A 462 -3.00 22.69 -3.40
C ALA A 462 -1.79 23.47 -3.93
N VAL A 463 -0.83 22.77 -4.54
CA VAL A 463 0.35 23.41 -5.13
C VAL A 463 -0.03 24.38 -6.24
N THR A 464 -1.00 24.03 -7.10
CA THR A 464 -1.47 24.94 -8.16
C THR A 464 -2.14 26.18 -7.59
N ASN A 465 -2.95 26.04 -6.54
CA ASN A 465 -3.55 27.18 -5.84
C ASN A 465 -2.51 28.07 -5.15
N TYR A 466 -1.46 27.48 -4.58
CA TYR A 466 -0.33 28.25 -4.04
C TYR A 466 0.38 29.08 -5.13
N GLU A 467 0.66 28.49 -6.28
CA GLU A 467 1.28 29.21 -7.41
C GLU A 467 0.37 30.30 -7.97
N LEU A 468 -0.94 30.02 -8.08
CA LEU A 468 -1.94 31.00 -8.47
C LEU A 468 -1.99 32.16 -7.47
N GLY A 469 -1.98 31.89 -6.16
CA GLY A 469 -1.92 32.93 -5.13
C GLY A 469 -0.68 33.82 -5.27
N SER A 470 0.48 33.20 -5.53
CA SER A 470 1.74 33.91 -5.78
C SER A 470 1.68 34.78 -7.04
N LEU A 471 1.04 34.29 -8.10
CA LEU A 471 0.79 35.03 -9.32
C LEU A 471 -0.13 36.25 -9.07
N LYS A 472 -1.22 36.06 -8.32
CA LYS A 472 -2.18 37.13 -8.00
C LYS A 472 -1.52 38.25 -7.18
N ILE A 473 -0.56 37.92 -6.32
CA ILE A 473 0.30 38.94 -5.68
C ILE A 473 1.04 39.77 -6.72
N LEU A 474 1.69 39.14 -7.71
CA LEU A 474 2.40 39.87 -8.77
C LEU A 474 1.47 40.79 -9.57
N LEU A 475 0.26 40.32 -9.91
CA LEU A 475 -0.77 41.12 -10.57
C LEU A 475 -1.23 42.30 -9.71
N SER A 476 -1.39 42.10 -8.41
CA SER A 476 -1.79 43.18 -7.49
C SER A 476 -0.78 44.34 -7.45
N LEU A 477 0.51 44.05 -7.64
CA LEU A 477 1.57 45.03 -7.68
C LEU A 477 1.57 45.86 -8.98
N LEU A 478 1.02 45.32 -10.07
CA LEU A 478 0.96 46.01 -11.37
C LEU A 478 -0.25 46.92 -11.50
N GLU A 479 -1.44 46.41 -11.15
CA GLU A 479 -2.71 47.14 -11.34
C GLU A 479 -3.17 47.89 -10.08
N THR A 480 -2.46 47.76 -8.95
CA THR A 480 -2.87 48.30 -7.63
C THR A 480 -4.34 47.98 -7.32
N SER A 481 -4.69 46.69 -7.39
CA SER A 481 -6.07 46.22 -7.31
C SER A 481 -6.30 45.37 -6.06
N ASP A 482 -7.19 45.83 -5.19
CA ASP A 482 -7.63 45.09 -4.00
C ASP A 482 -8.28 43.74 -4.39
N LYS A 483 -8.80 43.63 -5.62
CA LYS A 483 -9.35 42.39 -6.19
C LYS A 483 -8.32 41.26 -6.22
N TYR A 484 -7.10 41.51 -6.73
CA TYR A 484 -6.10 40.44 -6.84
C TYR A 484 -5.53 40.05 -5.47
N LEU A 485 -5.48 40.96 -4.50
CA LEU A 485 -5.11 40.61 -3.12
C LEU A 485 -6.16 39.72 -2.45
N TYR A 486 -7.43 39.93 -2.78
CA TYR A 486 -8.51 39.05 -2.34
C TYR A 486 -8.42 37.66 -3.01
N GLU A 487 -8.23 37.62 -4.32
CA GLU A 487 -8.05 36.36 -5.06
C GLU A 487 -6.80 35.58 -4.62
N ALA A 488 -5.71 36.28 -4.29
CA ALA A 488 -4.52 35.67 -3.70
C ALA A 488 -4.83 35.00 -2.36
N SER A 489 -5.62 35.67 -1.50
CA SER A 489 -6.09 35.13 -0.21
C SER A 489 -6.84 33.82 -0.42
N MET A 490 -7.85 33.84 -1.31
CA MET A 490 -8.67 32.68 -1.61
C MET A 490 -7.83 31.52 -2.15
N ALA A 491 -6.88 31.80 -3.04
CA ALA A 491 -6.00 30.78 -3.60
C ALA A 491 -5.11 30.16 -2.51
N TYR A 492 -4.50 30.96 -1.63
CA TYR A 492 -3.74 30.40 -0.51
C TYR A 492 -4.60 29.64 0.49
N GLU A 493 -5.81 30.10 0.80
CA GLU A 493 -6.78 29.39 1.64
C GLU A 493 -7.15 28.03 1.03
N ASN A 494 -7.43 27.98 -0.28
CA ASN A 494 -7.67 26.73 -1.01
C ASN A 494 -6.50 25.74 -0.92
N SER A 495 -5.26 26.24 -1.01
CA SER A 495 -4.06 25.42 -0.80
C SER A 495 -4.00 24.90 0.64
N PHE A 496 -4.20 25.79 1.61
CA PHE A 496 -4.08 25.51 3.03
C PHE A 496 -5.15 24.53 3.56
N GLU A 497 -6.34 24.50 2.95
CA GLU A 497 -7.40 23.54 3.30
C GLU A 497 -7.01 22.07 3.04
N VAL A 498 -6.09 21.83 2.11
CA VAL A 498 -5.60 20.48 1.79
C VAL A 498 -4.33 20.14 2.56
N LEU A 499 -3.42 21.12 2.65
CA LEU A 499 -2.11 20.91 3.24
C LEU A 499 -2.24 20.78 4.76
N ASN A 500 -1.58 19.77 5.31
CA ASN A 500 -1.49 19.57 6.75
C ASN A 500 -0.04 19.26 7.11
N PRO A 501 0.40 19.58 8.35
CA PRO A 501 1.80 19.45 8.74
C PRO A 501 2.28 17.99 8.82
N LEU A 502 1.37 17.01 8.91
CA LEU A 502 1.74 15.59 9.01
C LEU A 502 2.14 15.03 7.63
N GLU A 503 1.28 15.25 6.64
CA GLU A 503 1.40 14.72 5.28
C GLU A 503 2.17 15.66 4.36
N TYR A 504 2.15 16.99 4.57
CA TYR A 504 2.78 17.97 3.68
C TYR A 504 3.56 19.08 4.42
N PRO A 505 4.49 18.74 5.33
CA PRO A 505 5.13 19.72 6.22
C PRO A 505 5.78 20.89 5.47
N ARG A 506 6.52 20.63 4.39
CA ARG A 506 7.20 21.69 3.62
C ARG A 506 6.20 22.67 3.01
N HIS A 507 5.20 22.15 2.32
CA HIS A 507 4.23 22.98 1.60
C HIS A 507 3.27 23.68 2.55
N TYR A 508 2.94 23.06 3.69
CA TYR A 508 2.16 23.68 4.75
C TYR A 508 2.87 24.92 5.30
N GLU A 509 4.14 24.80 5.66
CA GLU A 509 4.94 25.94 6.16
C GLU A 509 5.09 27.04 5.10
N GLN A 510 5.34 26.67 3.84
CA GLN A 510 5.44 27.62 2.74
C GLN A 510 4.14 28.40 2.52
N THR A 511 3.00 27.71 2.54
CA THR A 511 1.68 28.33 2.34
C THR A 511 1.32 29.21 3.53
N LEU A 512 1.58 28.76 4.76
CA LEU A 512 1.35 29.56 5.97
C LEU A 512 2.14 30.87 5.93
N TRP A 513 3.43 30.79 5.60
CA TRP A 513 4.28 31.98 5.45
C TRP A 513 3.75 32.95 4.38
N ALA A 514 3.26 32.41 3.25
CA ALA A 514 2.70 33.24 2.18
C ALA A 514 1.41 33.97 2.62
N ILE A 515 0.56 33.31 3.42
CA ILE A 515 -0.65 33.91 4.01
C ILE A 515 -0.26 35.04 4.98
N GLU A 516 0.66 34.79 5.92
CA GLU A 516 1.12 35.81 6.89
C GLU A 516 1.72 37.04 6.19
N LYS A 517 2.48 36.80 5.11
CA LYS A 517 3.06 37.88 4.32
C LYS A 517 2.00 38.68 3.56
N LEU A 518 0.96 38.03 3.02
CA LEU A 518 -0.16 38.69 2.37
C LEU A 518 -0.90 39.61 3.34
N GLU A 519 -1.16 39.15 4.58
CA GLU A 519 -1.82 39.95 5.62
C GLU A 519 -1.01 41.20 5.97
N THR A 520 0.30 41.04 6.14
CA THR A 520 1.22 42.17 6.37
C THR A 520 1.14 43.18 5.22
N HIS A 521 1.12 42.69 3.97
CA HIS A 521 1.05 43.56 2.78
C HIS A 521 -0.28 44.32 2.68
N LYS A 522 -1.42 43.67 3.00
CA LYS A 522 -2.74 44.32 3.07
C LYS A 522 -2.71 45.47 4.09
N TYR A 523 -2.16 45.23 5.28
CA TYR A 523 -2.05 46.24 6.34
C TYR A 523 -1.19 47.46 5.93
N GLU A 524 -0.06 47.23 5.24
CA GLU A 524 0.79 48.31 4.72
C GLU A 524 0.11 49.18 3.66
N ILE A 525 -0.73 48.58 2.81
CA ILE A 525 -1.50 49.30 1.79
C ILE A 525 -2.61 50.13 2.44
N GLU A 526 -3.33 49.56 3.42
CA GLU A 526 -4.39 50.25 4.16
C GLU A 526 -3.85 51.47 4.91
N THR A 527 -2.74 51.30 5.65
CA THR A 527 -2.09 52.40 6.38
C THR A 527 -1.59 53.51 5.44
N LYS A 528 -1.06 53.17 4.25
CA LYS A 528 -0.71 54.18 3.23
C LYS A 528 -1.92 54.90 2.66
N LYS A 529 -3.05 54.21 2.44
CA LYS A 529 -4.32 54.82 2.01
C LYS A 529 -4.88 55.78 3.07
N GLU A 530 -4.75 55.46 4.36
CA GLU A 530 -5.19 56.34 5.45
C GLU A 530 -4.32 57.60 5.60
N VAL A 531 -2.99 57.45 5.56
CA VAL A 531 -2.05 58.59 5.62
C VAL A 531 -2.16 59.49 4.38
N GLY A 532 -2.46 58.91 3.21
CA GLY A 532 -2.70 59.65 1.97
C GLY A 532 -4.03 60.41 1.93
N LYS A 533 -5.03 60.01 2.74
CA LYS A 533 -6.31 60.74 2.90
C LYS A 533 -6.24 61.87 3.94
N GLN A 534 -5.20 61.89 4.78
CA GLN A 534 -4.97 62.93 5.78
C GLN A 534 -4.07 64.07 5.30
N LYS A 535 -3.54 63.98 4.07
CA LYS A 535 -2.85 65.07 3.35
C LYS A 535 -3.76 65.60 2.26
#